data_AF-A0A1G1GTK2-F1
#
_entry.id   AF-A0A1G1GTK2-F1
#
_cell.length_a   1.000
_cell.length_b   1.000
_cell.length_c   1.000
_cell.angle_alpha   90.00
_cell.angle_beta   90.00
_cell.angle_gamma   90.00
#
_symmetry.space_group_name_H-M   'P 1'
#
loop_
_entity.id
_entity.type
_entity.pdbx_description
1 polymer ?
#
loop_
_entity_poly.entity_id
_entity_poly.type
_entity_poly.pdbx_seq_one_letter_code
_entity_poly.pdbx_strand_id
1 'polypeptide(L)' 'MIFPKLKPSTETISLRLPKSLLDQIKTLANKRDVPYQTLLKLFVLERVQAELHLKTAKAS' A
#
# COMPACT_ATOMS: atom_id res chain seq x y z
N MET A 1 -15.08 27.95 -4.60
CA MET A 1 -15.57 26.76 -5.34
C MET A 1 -15.39 25.54 -4.45
N ILE A 2 -16.50 24.91 -4.09
CA ILE A 2 -16.64 23.83 -3.11
C ILE A 2 -16.36 22.49 -3.81
N PHE A 3 -15.33 21.76 -3.36
CA PHE A 3 -15.12 20.36 -3.76
C PHE A 3 -16.04 19.46 -2.92
N PRO A 4 -17.08 18.83 -3.50
CA PRO A 4 -18.05 18.08 -2.72
C PRO A 4 -17.54 16.64 -2.46
N LYS A 5 -17.55 16.22 -1.19
CA LYS A 5 -17.58 14.81 -0.75
C LYS A 5 -16.43 13.88 -1.20
N LEU A 6 -15.18 14.34 -1.19
CA LEU A 6 -14.06 13.40 -1.06
C LEU A 6 -14.05 12.89 0.39
N LYS A 7 -14.84 11.85 0.68
CA LYS A 7 -14.59 11.04 1.88
C LYS A 7 -13.14 10.56 1.76
N PRO A 8 -12.24 10.80 2.73
CA PRO A 8 -11.02 10.02 2.79
C PRO A 8 -11.49 8.58 3.03
N SER A 9 -11.66 7.81 1.97
CA SER A 9 -12.13 6.42 2.04
C SER A 9 -10.95 5.53 2.44
N THR A 10 -10.24 5.92 3.50
CA THR A 10 -9.27 5.07 4.16
C THR A 10 -10.05 4.19 5.11
N GLU A 11 -10.37 2.98 4.67
CA GLU A 11 -10.97 1.97 5.53
C GLU A 11 -9.86 1.26 6.31
N THR A 12 -10.01 1.18 7.63
CA THR A 12 -9.09 0.40 8.46
C THR A 12 -9.35 -1.07 8.25
N ILE A 13 -8.47 -1.73 7.50
CA ILE A 13 -8.50 -3.18 7.33
C ILE A 13 -7.63 -3.87 8.38
N SER A 14 -8.12 -4.98 8.93
CA SER A 14 -7.31 -5.87 9.77
C SER A 14 -6.73 -7.00 8.90
N LEU A 15 -5.44 -6.90 8.57
CA LEU A 15 -4.73 -7.93 7.80
C LEU A 15 -3.88 -8.79 8.72
N ARG A 16 -3.95 -10.12 8.56
CA ARG A 16 -3.03 -11.05 9.24
C ARG A 16 -1.79 -11.27 8.37
N LEU A 17 -0.62 -11.02 8.94
CA LEU A 17 0.68 -11.23 8.31
C LEU A 17 1.51 -12.20 9.15
N PRO A 18 2.35 -13.06 8.53
CA PRO A 18 3.33 -13.86 9.27
C PRO A 18 4.28 -12.97 10.08
N LYS A 19 4.65 -13.39 11.30
CA LYS A 19 5.51 -12.61 12.20
C LYS A 19 6.87 -12.27 11.58
N SER A 20 7.46 -13.21 10.84
CA SER A 20 8.73 -13.02 10.13
C SER A 20 8.67 -11.90 9.09
N LEU A 21 7.55 -11.78 8.37
CA LEU A 21 7.38 -10.73 7.37
C LEU A 21 7.18 -9.35 8.02
N LEU A 22 6.39 -9.29 9.10
CA LEU A 22 6.18 -8.04 9.83
C LEU A 22 7.51 -7.49 10.39
N ASP A 23 8.38 -8.36 10.90
CA ASP A 23 9.68 -7.98 11.41
C ASP A 23 10.57 -7.38 10.31
N GLN A 24 10.64 -8.05 9.15
CA GLN A 24 11.36 -7.54 7.98
C GLN A 24 10.85 -6.17 7.51
N ILE A 25 9.52 -5.98 7.46
CA ILE A 25 8.92 -4.69 7.08
C ILE A 25 9.31 -3.61 8.09
N LYS A 26 9.29 -3.92 9.40
CA LYS A 26 9.72 -2.97 10.45
C LYS A 26 11.19 -2.60 10.30
N THR A 27 12.08 -3.55 10.03
CA THR A 27 13.50 -3.29 9.79
C THR A 27 13.69 -2.39 8.55
N LEU A 28 12.99 -2.67 7.46
CA LEU A 28 13.06 -1.86 6.24
C LEU A 28 12.51 -0.44 6.45
N ALA A 29 11.44 -0.31 7.22
CA ALA A 29 10.81 0.96 7.53
C ALA A 29 11.74 1.83 8.38
N ASN A 30 12.38 1.24 9.41
CA ASN A 30 13.38 1.91 10.21
C ASN A 30 14.59 2.37 9.37
N LYS A 31 15.08 1.52 8.46
CA LYS A 31 16.17 1.89 7.53
C LYS A 31 15.85 3.06 6.61
N ARG A 32 14.57 3.27 6.30
CA ARG A 32 14.09 4.35 5.43
C ARG A 32 13.55 5.55 6.21
N ASP A 33 13.67 5.53 7.54
CA ASP A 33 13.12 6.55 8.45
C ASP A 33 11.62 6.80 8.24
N VAL A 34 10.85 5.74 7.95
CA VAL A 34 9.40 5.81 7.74
C VAL A 34 8.67 4.83 8.65
N PRO A 35 7.40 5.11 9.03
CA PRO A 35 6.59 4.15 9.74
C PRO A 35 6.30 2.89 8.89
N TYR A 36 6.34 1.71 9.51
CA TYR A 36 6.07 0.44 8.80
C TYR A 36 4.68 0.40 8.15
N GLN A 37 3.69 1.09 8.72
CA GLN A 37 2.35 1.20 8.14
C GLN A 37 2.37 2.00 6.84
N THR A 38 3.15 3.07 6.77
CA THR A 38 3.35 3.88 5.56
C THR A 38 4.09 3.09 4.50
N LEU A 39 5.18 2.41 4.88
CA LEU A 39 5.94 1.58 3.95
C LEU A 39 5.08 0.46 3.35
N LEU A 40 4.26 -0.20 4.18
CA LEU A 40 3.34 -1.23 3.71
C LEU A 40 2.32 -0.68 2.70
N LYS A 41 1.75 0.49 2.95
CA LYS A 41 0.84 1.16 2.00
C LYS A 41 1.51 1.41 0.66
N LEU A 42 2.75 1.90 0.67
CA LEU A 42 3.53 2.16 -0.56
C LEU A 42 3.76 0.86 -1.36
N PHE A 43 4.22 -0.21 -0.70
CA PHE A 43 4.44 -1.49 -1.38
C PHE A 43 3.16 -2.08 -1.99
N VAL A 44 2.02 -1.98 -1.28
CA VAL A 44 0.74 -2.44 -1.82
C VAL A 44 0.31 -1.58 -3.00
N LEU A 45 0.44 -0.25 -2.89
CA LEU A 45 0.11 0.68 -3.99
C LEU A 45 0.95 0.40 -5.24
N GLU A 46 2.27 0.30 -5.10
CA GLU A 46 3.18 0.02 -6.21
C GLU A 46 2.81 -1.29 -6.91
N ARG A 47 2.55 -2.36 -6.14
CA ARG A 47 2.16 -3.65 -6.72
C ARG A 47 0.79 -3.58 -7.40
N VAL A 48 -0.20 -2.94 -6.78
CA VAL A 48 -1.55 -2.80 -7.34
C VAL A 48 -1.50 -1.99 -8.64
N GLN A 49 -0.76 -0.88 -8.67
CA GLN A 49 -0.57 -0.07 -9.87
C GLN A 49 0.12 -0.86 -10.98
N ALA A 50 1.17 -1.62 -10.66
CA ALA A 50 1.83 -2.48 -11.63
C ALA A 50 0.87 -3.53 -12.22
N GLU A 51 0.10 -4.23 -11.38
CA GLU A 51 -0.87 -5.25 -11.84
C GLU A 51 -2.02 -4.64 -12.66
N LEU A 52 -2.50 -3.44 -12.29
CA LEU A 52 -3.54 -2.75 -13.03
C LEU A 52 -3.05 -2.24 -14.40
N HIS A 53 -1.82 -1.70 -14.46
CA HIS A 53 -1.24 -1.20 -15.71
C HIS A 53 -0.86 -2.33 -16.66
N LEU A 54 -0.39 -3.47 -16.14
CA LEU A 54 -0.04 -4.65 -16.95
C LEU A 54 -1.26 -5.36 -17.54
N LYS A 55 -2.45 -5.25 -16.93
CA LYS A 55 -3.67 -5.86 -17.46
C LYS A 55 -4.25 -5.14 -18.68
N THR A 56 -3.95 -3.87 -18.88
CA THR A 56 -4.42 -3.09 -20.05
C THR A 56 -3.64 -3.44 -21.33
N ALA A 57 -2.39 -3.91 -21.22
CA ALA A 57 -1.54 -4.19 -22.38
C ALA A 57 -1.65 -5.62 -22.94
N LYS A 58 -2.39 -6.52 -22.27
CA LYS A 58 -2.48 -7.95 -22.66
C LYS A 58 -3.86 -8.38 -23.16
N ALA A 59 -4.75 -7.41 -23.42
CA ALA A 59 -6.07 -7.64 -23.99
C ALA A 59 -6.31 -6.68 -25.16
N SER A 60 -5.49 -6.78 -26.21
CA SER A 60 -5.85 -6.31 -27.56
C SER A 60 -5.00 -7.01 -28.61
#